data_AF-A0A8T4C5I8-F1
#
_entry.id   AF-A0A8T4C5I8-F1
#
_cell.length_a   1.000
_cell.length_b   1.000
_cell.length_c   1.000
_cell.angle_alpha   90.00
_cell.angle_beta   90.00
_cell.angle_gamma   90.00
#
_symmetry.space_group_name_H-M   'P 1'
#
loop_
_entity.id
_entity.type
_entity.pdbx_description
1 polymer ?
#
loop_
_entity_poly.entity_id
_entity_poly.type
_entity_poly.pdbx_seq_one_letter_code
_entity_poly.pdbx_strand_id
1 'polypeptide(L)'
;MKDAYASIFKKSVKANGVPVSGINFDEKVDISKLIAGISSSGFQATHLGKAIELVKKMRAEKVTIFLGYTSNQISSGNREIIRYLVQHKLVDALVTTAGGIEEDFIKTHAPFFISDFRLDGAKLRAKGINRIGNLLAPNERYIWFEKFFQPILEELVHEQEKTNHIFSASEIIFRMGEKINHHDSIYYWAHQNKIPVFCPAFMDGAIGDNCYFFNYNRKHGKKLIIDQIGDHHKLIEMTLDAKETGIIVLGSSLVKHTLCNANMYREGAKYAVYMTTAQEFDGSDSGAEPEEAKSWGKIAADANTVKVVGDTTILLPLLVVGAFAKK
;
A
#
# COMPACT_ATOMS: atom_id res chain seq x y z
N MET A 1 50.57 16.34 26.31
CA MET A 1 49.37 15.49 26.44
C MET A 1 48.16 16.34 26.08
N LYS A 2 47.27 15.89 25.18
CA LYS A 2 45.96 16.53 25.04
C LYS A 2 45.23 16.41 26.38
N ASP A 3 44.66 17.51 26.86
CA ASP A 3 43.92 17.51 28.11
C ASP A 3 42.63 16.67 27.96
N ALA A 4 42.63 15.50 28.60
CA ALA A 4 41.50 14.60 28.62
C ALA A 4 40.28 15.26 29.29
N TYR A 5 40.50 16.16 30.25
CA TYR A 5 39.42 16.89 30.92
C TYR A 5 38.71 17.84 29.97
N ALA A 6 39.46 18.70 29.27
CA ALA A 6 38.90 19.61 28.27
C ALA A 6 38.15 18.87 27.12
N SER A 7 38.53 17.63 26.83
CA SER A 7 37.88 16.80 25.81
C SER A 7 36.50 16.29 26.25
N ILE A 8 36.30 16.05 27.55
CA ILE A 8 35.03 15.55 28.12
C ILE A 8 34.11 16.70 28.57
N PHE A 9 34.65 17.72 29.23
CA PHE A 9 33.86 18.81 29.84
C PHE A 9 33.73 20.03 28.93
N LYS A 10 33.50 19.79 27.63
CA LYS A 10 33.29 20.85 26.65
C LYS A 10 31.92 21.51 26.89
N LYS A 11 31.93 22.81 27.21
CA LYS A 11 30.68 23.60 27.32
C LYS A 11 29.98 23.65 25.96
N SER A 12 28.69 23.34 25.94
CA SER A 12 27.85 23.46 24.75
C SER A 12 27.29 24.89 24.62
N VAL A 13 26.91 25.24 23.40
CA VAL A 13 25.97 26.34 23.16
C VAL A 13 24.55 25.89 23.52
N LYS A 14 23.62 26.83 23.73
CA LYS A 14 22.20 26.48 23.94
C LYS A 14 21.66 25.77 22.69
N ALA A 15 21.02 24.62 22.89
CA ALA A 15 20.32 23.91 21.83
C ALA A 15 18.93 24.51 21.60
N ASN A 16 18.50 24.59 20.35
CA ASN A 16 17.14 24.96 19.95
C ASN A 16 16.39 23.70 19.49
N GLY A 17 15.11 23.56 19.85
CA GLY A 17 14.28 22.44 19.40
C GLY A 17 13.12 22.14 20.35
N VAL A 18 12.32 21.14 19.97
CA VAL A 18 11.27 20.59 20.84
C VAL A 18 11.93 19.72 21.92
N PRO A 19 11.73 19.99 23.22
CA PRO A 19 12.24 19.12 24.28
C PRO A 19 11.65 17.72 24.18
N VAL A 20 12.49 16.71 24.38
CA VAL A 20 12.04 15.32 24.45
C VAL A 20 11.09 15.18 25.64
N SER A 21 9.88 14.72 25.37
CA SER A 21 8.86 14.48 26.39
C SER A 21 7.98 13.31 25.96
N GLY A 22 7.86 12.33 26.86
CA GLY A 22 6.99 11.17 26.67
C GLY A 22 5.57 11.42 27.16
N ILE A 23 4.74 10.39 27.01
CA ILE A 23 3.36 10.40 27.50
C ILE A 23 3.38 10.25 29.03
N ASN A 24 2.70 11.15 29.73
CA ASN A 24 2.49 11.06 31.17
C ASN A 24 1.25 10.19 31.48
N PHE A 25 1.47 9.01 32.05
CA PHE A 25 0.41 8.08 32.44
C PHE A 25 -0.18 8.34 33.83
N ASP A 26 0.36 9.30 34.60
CA ASP A 26 -0.28 9.79 35.82
C ASP A 26 -1.55 10.62 35.49
N GLU A 27 -1.67 11.09 34.25
CA GLU A 27 -2.86 11.73 33.72
C GLU A 27 -3.72 10.74 32.92
N LYS A 28 -5.01 11.04 32.79
CA LYS A 28 -5.87 10.35 31.82
C LYS A 28 -5.32 10.57 30.40
N VAL A 29 -4.96 9.48 29.74
CA VAL A 29 -4.50 9.46 28.34
C VAL A 29 -5.68 9.08 27.45
N ASP A 30 -6.05 9.99 26.55
CA ASP A 30 -6.92 9.68 25.42
C ASP A 30 -6.09 9.51 24.14
N ILE A 31 -6.76 9.16 23.05
CA ILE A 31 -6.13 8.95 21.75
C ILE A 31 -5.41 10.23 21.25
N SER A 32 -5.96 11.42 21.52
CA SER A 32 -5.34 12.67 21.09
C SER A 32 -4.04 12.93 21.84
N LYS A 33 -4.02 12.70 23.15
CA LYS A 33 -2.81 12.78 23.98
C LYS A 33 -1.77 11.73 23.59
N LEU A 34 -2.21 10.50 23.28
CA LEU A 34 -1.34 9.42 22.80
C LEU A 34 -0.63 9.84 21.50
N ILE A 35 -1.38 10.31 20.50
CA ILE A 35 -0.82 10.77 19.22
C ILE A 35 0.10 12.00 19.40
N ALA A 36 -0.28 12.96 20.24
CA ALA A 36 0.54 14.14 20.50
C ALA A 36 1.90 13.76 21.14
N GLY A 37 1.90 12.84 22.11
CA GLY A 37 3.11 12.39 22.80
C GLY A 37 4.07 11.60 21.91
N ILE A 38 3.57 10.90 20.87
CA ILE A 38 4.43 10.19 19.90
C ILE A 38 5.41 11.15 19.21
N SER A 39 4.95 12.35 18.83
CA SER A 39 5.76 13.33 18.10
C SER A 39 7.00 13.81 18.86
N SER A 40 6.90 13.94 20.20
CA SER A 40 7.97 14.43 21.09
C SER A 40 8.79 13.32 21.75
N SER A 41 8.52 12.05 21.45
CA SER A 41 9.15 10.90 22.12
C SER A 41 10.56 10.56 21.59
N GLY A 42 10.90 10.94 20.36
CA GLY A 42 12.19 10.63 19.73
C GLY A 42 12.17 9.40 18.79
N PHE A 43 13.25 9.22 18.03
CA PHE A 43 13.46 8.10 17.10
C PHE A 43 12.29 7.92 16.09
N GLN A 44 11.85 6.67 15.84
CA GLN A 44 10.77 6.38 14.90
C GLN A 44 9.40 6.92 15.36
N ALA A 45 9.20 7.17 16.65
CA ALA A 45 7.99 7.84 17.14
C ALA A 45 7.89 9.27 16.56
N THR A 46 8.99 10.02 16.56
CA THR A 46 9.04 11.34 15.92
C THR A 46 8.83 11.25 14.40
N HIS A 47 9.30 10.18 13.73
CA HIS A 47 9.02 9.98 12.31
C HIS A 47 7.54 9.70 12.04
N LEU A 48 6.87 8.90 12.89
CA LEU A 48 5.42 8.69 12.80
C LEU A 48 4.64 10.00 13.04
N GLY A 49 5.05 10.81 14.02
CA GLY A 49 4.48 12.13 14.26
C GLY A 49 4.61 13.06 13.03
N LYS A 50 5.80 13.08 12.41
CA LYS A 50 6.04 13.81 11.15
C LYS A 50 5.17 13.29 10.01
N ALA A 51 4.98 11.97 9.89
CA ALA A 51 4.10 11.38 8.87
C ALA A 51 2.65 11.81 9.05
N ILE A 52 2.15 11.86 10.30
CA ILE A 52 0.79 12.35 10.61
C ILE A 52 0.63 13.81 10.15
N GLU A 53 1.57 14.69 10.49
CA GLU A 53 1.50 16.10 10.08
C GLU A 53 1.64 16.27 8.57
N LEU A 54 2.48 15.46 7.92
CA LEU A 54 2.64 15.48 6.47
C LEU A 54 1.36 15.09 5.74
N VAL A 55 0.68 14.04 6.19
CA VAL A 55 -0.60 13.61 5.61
C VAL A 55 -1.69 14.65 5.87
N LYS A 56 -1.75 15.28 7.05
CA LYS A 56 -2.66 16.41 7.30
C LYS A 56 -2.41 17.55 6.31
N LYS A 57 -1.15 17.86 6.03
CA LYS A 57 -0.77 18.89 5.05
C LYS A 57 -1.22 18.53 3.64
N MET A 58 -0.96 17.30 3.18
CA MET A 58 -1.46 16.80 1.88
C MET A 58 -2.97 17.02 1.73
N ARG A 59 -3.74 16.68 2.77
CA ARG A 59 -5.21 16.84 2.78
C ARG A 59 -5.63 18.31 2.77
N ALA A 60 -5.00 19.15 3.58
CA ALA A 60 -5.32 20.58 3.65
C ALA A 60 -5.06 21.28 2.31
N GLU A 61 -4.01 20.87 1.61
CA GLU A 61 -3.61 21.42 0.31
C GLU A 61 -4.34 20.76 -0.88
N LYS A 62 -5.20 19.77 -0.63
CA LYS A 62 -5.95 19.01 -1.66
C LYS A 62 -5.03 18.40 -2.73
N VAL A 63 -3.92 17.83 -2.27
CA VAL A 63 -2.95 17.09 -3.08
C VAL A 63 -3.61 15.81 -3.60
N THR A 64 -3.28 15.37 -4.82
CA THR A 64 -3.66 14.05 -5.33
C THR A 64 -2.83 12.98 -4.60
N ILE A 65 -3.47 12.17 -3.78
CA ILE A 65 -2.83 11.17 -2.91
C ILE A 65 -2.88 9.79 -3.55
N PHE A 66 -1.69 9.26 -3.86
CA PHE A 66 -1.51 7.89 -4.29
C PHE A 66 -1.14 7.00 -3.11
N LEU A 67 -1.89 5.92 -2.90
CA LEU A 67 -1.64 4.95 -1.84
C LEU A 67 -1.10 3.64 -2.42
N GLY A 68 0.14 3.31 -2.08
CA GLY A 68 0.80 2.06 -2.45
C GLY A 68 0.81 1.09 -1.28
N TYR A 69 0.45 -0.18 -1.48
CA TYR A 69 0.52 -1.19 -0.43
C TYR A 69 0.82 -2.59 -0.95
N THR A 70 1.63 -3.35 -0.20
CA THR A 70 1.96 -4.74 -0.53
C THR A 70 0.82 -5.70 -0.21
N SER A 71 0.79 -6.89 -0.83
CA SER A 71 -0.27 -7.90 -0.64
C SER A 71 -0.56 -8.23 0.83
N ASN A 72 0.48 -8.35 1.65
CA ASN A 72 0.33 -8.72 3.07
C ASN A 72 -0.46 -7.68 3.89
N GLN A 73 -0.58 -6.43 3.41
CA GLN A 73 -1.46 -5.44 4.05
C GLN A 73 -2.92 -5.88 3.97
N ILE A 74 -3.32 -6.55 2.88
CA ILE A 74 -4.68 -7.05 2.66
C ILE A 74 -4.90 -8.40 3.33
N SER A 75 -3.86 -9.23 3.44
CA SER A 75 -3.89 -10.43 4.29
C SER A 75 -4.18 -10.06 5.75
N SER A 76 -3.58 -8.97 6.22
CA SER A 76 -3.74 -8.45 7.59
C SER A 76 -5.07 -7.70 7.81
N GLY A 77 -5.26 -7.16 9.02
CA GLY A 77 -6.37 -6.26 9.36
C GLY A 77 -6.20 -4.82 8.84
N ASN A 78 -5.08 -4.49 8.18
CA ASN A 78 -4.94 -3.20 7.50
C ASN A 78 -5.91 -3.08 6.30
N ARG A 79 -6.44 -4.20 5.80
CA ARG A 79 -7.51 -4.23 4.78
C ARG A 79 -8.67 -3.33 5.15
N GLU A 80 -9.20 -3.46 6.36
CA GLU A 80 -10.39 -2.70 6.80
C GLU A 80 -10.09 -1.19 6.89
N ILE A 81 -8.84 -0.84 7.21
CA ILE A 81 -8.36 0.54 7.25
C ILE A 81 -8.23 1.11 5.83
N ILE A 82 -7.62 0.36 4.91
CA ILE A 82 -7.50 0.77 3.50
C ILE A 82 -8.89 0.91 2.88
N ARG A 83 -9.80 -0.03 3.14
CA ARG A 83 -11.21 0.05 2.74
C ARG A 83 -11.87 1.32 3.26
N TYR A 84 -11.65 1.71 4.52
CA TYR A 84 -12.14 2.97 5.07
C TYR A 84 -11.60 4.19 4.29
N LEU A 85 -10.30 4.23 3.98
CA LEU A 85 -9.70 5.33 3.21
C LEU A 85 -10.34 5.47 1.82
N VAL A 86 -10.56 4.33 1.15
CA VAL A 86 -11.16 4.28 -0.19
C VAL A 86 -12.65 4.62 -0.15
N GLN A 87 -13.41 4.06 0.80
CA GLN A 87 -14.84 4.33 1.01
C GLN A 87 -15.11 5.83 1.19
N HIS A 88 -14.24 6.53 1.91
CA HIS A 88 -14.41 7.94 2.24
C HIS A 88 -13.67 8.90 1.30
N LYS A 89 -13.16 8.41 0.15
CA LYS A 89 -12.43 9.22 -0.85
C LYS A 89 -11.28 10.01 -0.22
N LEU A 90 -10.52 9.36 0.66
CA LEU A 90 -9.37 9.95 1.36
C LEU A 90 -8.05 9.74 0.62
N VAL A 91 -8.10 9.00 -0.49
CA VAL A 91 -7.02 8.76 -1.44
C VAL A 91 -7.60 8.77 -2.85
N ASP A 92 -6.78 9.07 -3.85
CA ASP A 92 -7.22 9.29 -5.23
C ASP A 92 -6.90 8.11 -6.16
N ALA A 93 -5.84 7.35 -5.87
CA ALA A 93 -5.47 6.14 -6.61
C ALA A 93 -4.76 5.13 -5.72
N LEU A 94 -4.87 3.85 -6.10
CA LEU A 94 -4.20 2.74 -5.42
C LEU A 94 -3.17 2.07 -6.33
N VAL A 95 -2.06 1.63 -5.75
CA VAL A 95 -1.11 0.72 -6.41
C VAL A 95 -0.84 -0.46 -5.48
N THR A 96 -1.10 -1.67 -5.95
CA THR A 96 -0.89 -2.91 -5.18
C THR A 96 -0.33 -4.02 -6.06
N THR A 97 0.11 -5.11 -5.44
CA THR A 97 0.43 -6.39 -6.10
C THR A 97 -0.81 -7.29 -6.20
N ALA A 98 -0.76 -8.34 -7.02
CA ALA A 98 -1.89 -9.22 -7.29
C ALA A 98 -2.51 -9.85 -6.03
N GLY A 99 -1.68 -10.32 -5.09
CA GLY A 99 -2.16 -10.81 -3.78
C GLY A 99 -3.00 -9.77 -3.01
N GLY A 100 -2.67 -8.48 -3.09
CA GLY A 100 -3.46 -7.43 -2.48
C GLY A 100 -4.83 -7.23 -3.13
N ILE A 101 -4.98 -7.68 -4.38
CA ILE A 101 -6.25 -7.64 -5.10
C ILE A 101 -7.09 -8.85 -4.73
N GLU A 102 -6.60 -10.05 -5.01
CA GLU A 102 -7.37 -11.29 -4.85
C GLU A 102 -7.79 -11.56 -3.40
N GLU A 103 -6.94 -11.23 -2.43
CA GLU A 103 -7.25 -11.49 -1.02
C GLU A 103 -8.36 -10.59 -0.47
N ASP A 104 -8.57 -9.40 -1.03
CA ASP A 104 -9.71 -8.55 -0.68
C ASP A 104 -11.03 -9.21 -1.08
N PHE A 105 -11.10 -9.72 -2.31
CA PHE A 105 -12.27 -10.44 -2.82
C PHE A 105 -12.48 -11.74 -2.04
N ILE A 106 -11.43 -12.54 -1.84
CA ILE A 106 -11.48 -13.77 -1.05
C ILE A 106 -12.05 -13.53 0.35
N LYS A 107 -11.60 -12.47 1.03
CA LYS A 107 -12.05 -12.14 2.39
C LYS A 107 -13.49 -11.66 2.47
N THR A 108 -14.13 -11.27 1.36
CA THR A 108 -15.60 -11.06 1.34
C THR A 108 -16.38 -12.37 1.44
N HIS A 109 -15.77 -13.49 1.02
CA HIS A 109 -16.41 -14.80 1.08
C HIS A 109 -16.13 -15.54 2.38
N ALA A 110 -14.87 -15.60 2.80
CA ALA A 110 -14.47 -16.33 4.01
C ALA A 110 -13.21 -15.75 4.65
N PRO A 111 -13.08 -15.83 5.98
CA PRO A 111 -11.98 -15.20 6.70
C PRO A 111 -10.66 -15.96 6.54
N PHE A 112 -9.58 -15.23 6.80
CA PHE A 112 -8.26 -15.78 7.17
C PHE A 112 -8.13 -15.82 8.70
N PHE A 113 -7.20 -16.63 9.21
CA PHE A 113 -7.09 -16.90 10.64
C PHE A 113 -5.73 -16.52 11.21
N ILE A 114 -5.71 -15.98 12.43
CA ILE A 114 -4.48 -15.78 13.20
C ILE A 114 -3.87 -17.13 13.57
N SER A 115 -2.55 -17.22 13.50
CA SER A 115 -1.76 -18.41 13.77
C SER A 115 -0.32 -18.03 14.12
N ASP A 116 0.66 -18.88 13.79
CA ASP A 116 2.06 -18.73 14.19
C ASP A 116 3.02 -18.79 12.97
N PHE A 117 4.08 -17.98 13.01
CA PHE A 117 5.12 -17.91 11.96
C PHE A 117 5.90 -19.21 11.76
N ARG A 118 5.94 -20.08 12.77
CA ARG A 118 6.79 -21.27 12.85
C ARG A 118 6.02 -22.57 12.62
N LEU A 119 4.75 -22.50 12.23
CA LEU A 119 4.02 -23.70 11.83
C LEU A 119 4.70 -24.43 10.66
N ASP A 120 4.76 -25.75 10.79
CA ASP A 120 5.33 -26.68 9.83
C ASP A 120 4.61 -26.62 8.48
N GLY A 121 5.33 -26.17 7.46
CA GLY A 121 4.79 -25.98 6.11
C GLY A 121 4.33 -27.28 5.44
N ALA A 122 5.01 -28.41 5.68
CA ALA A 122 4.64 -29.69 5.07
C ALA A 122 3.31 -30.19 5.63
N LYS A 123 3.11 -30.06 6.95
CA LYS A 123 1.83 -30.41 7.60
C LYS A 123 0.68 -29.52 7.14
N LEU A 124 0.94 -28.22 6.95
CA LEU A 124 -0.05 -27.29 6.42
C LEU A 124 -0.42 -27.62 4.97
N ARG A 125 0.57 -27.89 4.12
CA ARG A 125 0.35 -28.27 2.72
C ARG A 125 -0.45 -29.56 2.60
N ALA A 126 -0.15 -30.59 3.41
CA ALA A 126 -0.89 -31.85 3.43
C ALA A 126 -2.39 -31.65 3.81
N LYS A 127 -2.71 -30.56 4.50
CA LYS A 127 -4.09 -30.18 4.89
C LYS A 127 -4.73 -29.17 3.94
N GLY A 128 -4.03 -28.73 2.88
CA GLY A 128 -4.52 -27.68 1.99
C GLY A 128 -4.67 -26.32 2.69
N ILE A 129 -3.73 -25.96 3.57
CA ILE A 129 -3.71 -24.67 4.25
C ILE A 129 -2.46 -23.90 3.84
N ASN A 130 -2.64 -22.67 3.34
CA ASN A 130 -1.54 -21.77 3.00
C ASN A 130 -1.22 -20.87 4.20
N ARG A 131 0.07 -20.55 4.41
CA ARG A 131 0.51 -19.66 5.51
C ARG A 131 1.07 -18.36 4.96
N ILE A 132 0.61 -17.24 5.52
CA ILE A 132 1.08 -15.88 5.20
C ILE A 132 1.60 -15.27 6.50
N GLY A 133 2.90 -15.35 6.75
CA GLY A 133 3.47 -14.95 8.05
C GLY A 133 2.90 -15.78 9.18
N ASN A 134 2.16 -15.14 10.09
CA ASN A 134 1.39 -15.76 11.18
C ASN A 134 -0.11 -15.86 10.87
N LEU A 135 -0.51 -15.86 9.60
CA LEU A 135 -1.89 -16.02 9.16
C LEU A 135 -2.07 -17.33 8.39
N LEU A 136 -3.28 -17.89 8.43
CA LEU A 136 -3.68 -19.06 7.64
C LEU A 136 -4.79 -18.71 6.65
N ALA A 137 -4.59 -19.14 5.41
CA ALA A 137 -5.53 -19.02 4.29
C ALA A 137 -5.86 -20.44 3.77
N PRO A 138 -6.98 -21.05 4.19
CA PRO A 138 -7.38 -22.38 3.70
C PRO A 138 -7.62 -22.38 2.18
N ASN A 139 -7.22 -23.44 1.48
CA ASN A 139 -7.23 -23.46 0.01
C ASN A 139 -8.64 -23.38 -0.62
N GLU A 140 -9.67 -23.78 0.13
CA GLU A 140 -11.08 -23.63 -0.27
C GLU A 140 -11.45 -22.19 -0.67
N ARG A 141 -10.78 -21.20 -0.09
CA ARG A 141 -10.96 -19.78 -0.40
C ARG A 141 -10.55 -19.45 -1.84
N TYR A 142 -9.48 -20.08 -2.32
CA TYR A 142 -8.99 -19.91 -3.69
C TYR A 142 -9.86 -20.68 -4.70
N ILE A 143 -10.45 -21.81 -4.29
CA ILE A 143 -11.46 -22.52 -5.09
C ILE A 143 -12.72 -21.65 -5.27
N TRP A 144 -13.13 -20.92 -4.23
CA TRP A 144 -14.20 -19.94 -4.38
C TRP A 144 -13.79 -18.79 -5.30
N PHE A 145 -12.55 -18.28 -5.18
CA PHE A 145 -12.07 -17.19 -6.02
C PHE A 145 -12.06 -17.58 -7.51
N GLU A 146 -11.68 -18.82 -7.84
CA GLU A 146 -11.80 -19.36 -9.20
C GLU A 146 -13.25 -19.28 -9.70
N LYS A 147 -14.22 -19.76 -8.90
CA LYS A 147 -15.65 -19.72 -9.26
C LYS A 147 -16.18 -18.29 -9.45
N PHE A 148 -15.62 -17.32 -8.73
CA PHE A 148 -15.95 -15.91 -8.88
C PHE A 148 -15.32 -15.29 -10.14
N PHE A 149 -14.04 -15.57 -10.41
CA PHE A 149 -13.27 -14.85 -11.41
C PHE A 149 -13.38 -15.45 -12.82
N GLN A 150 -13.48 -16.78 -12.96
CA GLN A 150 -13.60 -17.43 -14.27
C GLN A 150 -14.77 -16.91 -15.13
N PRO A 151 -15.99 -16.69 -14.59
CA PRO A 151 -17.08 -16.08 -15.36
C PRO A 151 -16.77 -14.66 -15.84
N ILE A 152 -16.03 -13.87 -15.04
CA ILE A 152 -15.62 -12.51 -15.42
C ILE A 152 -14.63 -12.56 -16.59
N LEU A 153 -13.67 -13.49 -16.57
CA LEU A 153 -12.74 -13.69 -17.69
C LEU A 153 -13.48 -14.06 -18.98
N GLU A 154 -14.53 -14.87 -18.87
CA GLU A 154 -15.38 -15.27 -19.99
C GLU A 154 -16.16 -14.07 -20.58
N GLU A 155 -16.70 -13.19 -19.74
CA GLU A 155 -17.33 -11.93 -20.19
C GLU A 155 -16.31 -11.04 -20.90
N LEU A 156 -15.13 -10.85 -20.30
CA LEU A 156 -14.09 -9.96 -20.83
C LEU A 156 -13.64 -10.41 -22.21
N VAL A 157 -13.28 -11.68 -22.40
CA VAL A 157 -12.78 -12.15 -23.70
C VAL A 157 -13.85 -12.08 -24.80
N HIS A 158 -15.13 -12.30 -24.48
CA HIS A 158 -16.23 -12.08 -25.42
C HIS A 158 -16.36 -10.60 -25.79
N GLU A 159 -16.18 -9.69 -24.84
CA GLU A 159 -16.14 -8.25 -25.13
C GLU A 159 -14.92 -7.90 -26.00
N GLN A 160 -13.75 -8.49 -25.76
CA GLN A 160 -12.56 -8.30 -26.61
C GLN A 160 -12.79 -8.81 -28.03
N GLU A 161 -13.51 -9.92 -28.20
CA GLU A 161 -13.90 -10.47 -29.50
C GLU A 161 -14.82 -9.53 -30.26
N LYS A 162 -15.82 -8.95 -29.58
CA LYS A 162 -16.84 -8.09 -30.20
C LYS A 162 -16.35 -6.68 -30.50
N THR A 163 -15.55 -6.10 -29.62
CA THR A 163 -15.20 -4.67 -29.64
C THR A 163 -13.77 -4.39 -30.06
N ASN A 164 -12.90 -5.42 -30.08
CA ASN A 164 -11.45 -5.28 -30.18
C ASN A 164 -10.80 -4.45 -29.05
N HIS A 165 -11.53 -4.12 -27.98
CA HIS A 165 -10.97 -3.47 -26.81
C HIS A 165 -10.06 -4.43 -26.04
N ILE A 166 -8.85 -3.99 -25.68
CA ILE A 166 -7.93 -4.76 -24.83
C ILE A 166 -7.94 -4.16 -23.44
N PHE A 167 -8.36 -4.95 -22.45
CA PHE A 167 -8.51 -4.48 -21.07
C PHE A 167 -7.16 -4.42 -20.38
N SER A 168 -6.90 -3.34 -19.65
CA SER A 168 -5.77 -3.22 -18.72
C SER A 168 -6.09 -3.85 -17.36
N ALA A 169 -5.07 -4.07 -16.53
CA ALA A 169 -5.26 -4.63 -15.19
C ALA A 169 -6.25 -3.81 -14.34
N SER A 170 -6.14 -2.47 -14.34
CA SER A 170 -7.07 -1.59 -13.63
C SER A 170 -8.51 -1.71 -14.10
N GLU A 171 -8.77 -1.92 -15.40
CA GLU A 171 -10.13 -2.13 -15.91
C GLU A 171 -10.72 -3.45 -15.43
N ILE A 172 -9.90 -4.51 -15.39
CA ILE A 172 -10.32 -5.81 -14.88
C ILE A 172 -10.62 -5.73 -13.38
N ILE A 173 -9.75 -5.06 -12.60
CA ILE A 173 -9.97 -4.84 -11.17
C ILE A 173 -11.26 -4.04 -10.94
N PHE A 174 -11.50 -3.01 -11.76
CA PHE A 174 -12.72 -2.21 -11.70
C PHE A 174 -13.97 -3.05 -11.97
N ARG A 175 -13.93 -3.93 -12.99
CA ARG A 175 -15.00 -4.88 -13.29
C ARG A 175 -15.22 -5.88 -12.16
N MET A 176 -14.16 -6.38 -11.53
CA MET A 176 -14.27 -7.26 -10.37
C MET A 176 -14.92 -6.53 -9.18
N GLY A 177 -14.57 -5.26 -8.94
CA GLY A 177 -15.18 -4.41 -7.92
C GLY A 177 -16.67 -4.16 -8.14
N GLU A 178 -17.10 -3.99 -9.39
CA GLU A 178 -18.51 -3.95 -9.78
C GLU A 178 -19.21 -5.29 -9.48
N LYS A 179 -18.62 -6.40 -9.91
CA LYS A 179 -19.22 -7.74 -9.82
C LYS A 179 -19.32 -8.28 -8.40
N ILE A 180 -18.37 -7.97 -7.52
CA ILE A 180 -18.41 -8.46 -6.14
C ILE A 180 -19.56 -7.84 -5.35
N ASN A 181 -19.89 -6.58 -5.65
CA ASN A 181 -21.00 -5.82 -5.04
C ASN A 181 -21.12 -5.99 -3.51
N HIS A 182 -19.98 -5.97 -2.80
CA HIS A 182 -19.88 -6.26 -1.37
C HIS A 182 -19.22 -5.11 -0.62
N HIS A 183 -19.93 -4.53 0.35
CA HIS A 183 -19.50 -3.29 1.04
C HIS A 183 -18.23 -3.45 1.89
N ASP A 184 -17.82 -4.68 2.20
CA ASP A 184 -16.55 -4.93 2.90
C ASP A 184 -15.33 -4.95 1.96
N SER A 185 -15.52 -4.96 0.63
CA SER A 185 -14.42 -4.95 -0.34
C SER A 185 -13.86 -3.54 -0.54
N ILE A 186 -12.53 -3.44 -0.56
CA ILE A 186 -11.81 -2.23 -1.01
C ILE A 186 -12.21 -1.89 -2.45
N TYR A 187 -12.23 -2.90 -3.32
CA TYR A 187 -12.41 -2.72 -4.75
C TYR A 187 -13.85 -2.44 -5.14
N TYR A 188 -14.82 -2.90 -4.35
CA TYR A 188 -16.19 -2.38 -4.41
C TYR A 188 -16.21 -0.85 -4.22
N TRP A 189 -15.60 -0.35 -3.14
CA TRP A 189 -15.56 1.10 -2.88
C TRP A 189 -14.73 1.85 -3.91
N ALA A 190 -13.65 1.25 -4.41
CA ALA A 190 -12.85 1.85 -5.48
C ALA A 190 -13.71 2.03 -6.75
N HIS A 191 -14.52 1.03 -7.11
CA HIS A 191 -15.49 1.13 -8.19
C HIS A 191 -16.54 2.23 -7.93
N GLN A 192 -17.22 2.20 -6.77
CA GLN A 192 -18.26 3.18 -6.41
C GLN A 192 -17.74 4.63 -6.43
N ASN A 193 -16.49 4.82 -5.98
CA ASN A 193 -15.88 6.13 -5.85
C ASN A 193 -15.04 6.55 -7.06
N LYS A 194 -14.95 5.71 -8.10
CA LYS A 194 -14.13 5.93 -9.30
C LYS A 194 -12.63 6.16 -8.97
N ILE A 195 -12.12 5.41 -8.00
CA ILE A 195 -10.70 5.40 -7.61
C ILE A 195 -10.01 4.30 -8.42
N PRO A 196 -9.09 4.61 -9.34
CA PRO A 196 -8.37 3.60 -10.11
C PRO A 196 -7.42 2.80 -9.22
N VAL A 197 -7.24 1.52 -9.59
CA VAL A 197 -6.33 0.59 -8.91
C VAL A 197 -5.39 0.00 -9.93
N PHE A 198 -4.11 0.30 -9.81
CA PHE A 198 -3.08 -0.21 -10.71
C PHE A 198 -2.33 -1.38 -10.10
N CYS A 199 -1.92 -2.32 -10.95
CA CYS A 199 -1.19 -3.50 -10.52
C CYS A 199 -0.04 -3.80 -11.49
N PRO A 200 1.21 -3.41 -11.16
CA PRO A 200 2.35 -3.56 -12.07
C PRO A 200 2.69 -5.03 -12.39
N ALA A 201 2.33 -5.97 -11.52
CA ALA A 201 2.52 -7.41 -11.72
C ALA A 201 1.19 -8.15 -11.51
N PHE A 202 0.22 -7.92 -12.40
CA PHE A 202 -1.13 -8.50 -12.30
C PHE A 202 -1.18 -10.04 -12.34
N MET A 203 -0.18 -10.66 -12.97
CA MET A 203 -0.11 -12.13 -13.13
C MET A 203 0.53 -12.86 -11.94
N ASP A 204 1.02 -12.16 -10.92
CA ASP A 204 1.81 -12.75 -9.82
C ASP A 204 0.95 -13.16 -8.61
N GLY A 205 0.03 -14.11 -8.82
CA GLY A 205 -0.90 -14.59 -7.78
C GLY A 205 -1.99 -15.54 -8.31
N ALA A 206 -2.99 -15.82 -7.49
CA ALA A 206 -4.15 -16.63 -7.88
C ALA A 206 -4.95 -16.02 -9.05
N ILE A 207 -4.92 -14.69 -9.23
CA ILE A 207 -5.39 -14.03 -10.46
C ILE A 207 -4.66 -14.57 -11.69
N GLY A 208 -3.32 -14.64 -11.63
CA GLY A 208 -2.48 -15.18 -12.69
C GLY A 208 -2.75 -16.65 -12.97
N ASP A 209 -2.89 -17.47 -11.91
CA ASP A 209 -3.25 -18.89 -12.04
C ASP A 209 -4.57 -19.06 -12.80
N ASN A 210 -5.58 -18.25 -12.46
CA ASN A 210 -6.87 -18.26 -13.14
C ASN A 210 -6.76 -17.85 -14.61
N CYS A 211 -6.03 -16.78 -14.92
CA CYS A 211 -5.76 -16.35 -16.29
C CYS A 211 -5.01 -17.43 -17.10
N TYR A 212 -4.06 -18.12 -16.47
CA TYR A 212 -3.34 -19.25 -17.08
C TYR A 212 -4.29 -20.38 -17.45
N PHE A 213 -5.06 -20.90 -16.48
CA PHE A 213 -5.97 -22.01 -16.72
C PHE A 213 -7.09 -21.64 -17.71
N PHE A 214 -7.58 -20.40 -17.65
CA PHE A 214 -8.56 -19.88 -18.59
C PHE A 214 -8.06 -19.96 -20.05
N ASN A 215 -6.88 -19.39 -20.31
CA ASN A 215 -6.28 -19.42 -21.64
C ASN A 215 -5.80 -20.82 -22.06
N TYR A 216 -5.37 -21.66 -21.12
CA TYR A 216 -4.96 -23.05 -21.38
C TYR A 216 -6.15 -23.92 -21.82
N ASN A 217 -7.30 -23.78 -21.15
CA ASN A 217 -8.50 -24.56 -21.45
C ASN A 217 -9.18 -24.13 -22.76
N ARG A 218 -8.95 -22.89 -23.22
CA ARG A 218 -9.40 -22.38 -24.53
C ARG A 218 -8.51 -22.87 -25.68
N LYS A 219 -8.61 -24.17 -26.00
CA LYS A 219 -7.89 -24.79 -27.13
C LYS A 219 -8.32 -24.25 -28.49
N HIS A 220 -9.61 -23.95 -28.64
CA HIS A 220 -10.21 -23.41 -29.86
C HIS A 220 -11.06 -22.18 -29.47
N GLY A 221 -10.53 -20.97 -29.66
CA GLY A 221 -11.17 -19.70 -29.30
C GLY A 221 -10.16 -18.56 -29.15
N LYS A 222 -10.61 -17.30 -29.06
CA LYS A 222 -9.69 -16.19 -28.77
C LYS A 222 -9.19 -16.34 -27.34
N LYS A 223 -7.89 -16.11 -27.15
CA LYS A 223 -7.29 -16.02 -25.82
C LYS A 223 -7.52 -14.62 -25.27
N LEU A 224 -7.69 -14.53 -23.95
CA LEU A 224 -7.70 -13.25 -23.26
C LEU A 224 -6.31 -12.61 -23.39
N ILE A 225 -6.29 -11.33 -23.78
CA ILE A 225 -5.09 -10.49 -23.82
C ILE A 225 -5.29 -9.36 -22.83
N ILE A 226 -4.28 -9.07 -22.00
CA ILE A 226 -4.34 -8.00 -21.00
C ILE A 226 -3.28 -6.96 -21.36
N ASP A 227 -3.66 -5.70 -21.42
CA ASP A 227 -2.77 -4.59 -21.74
C ASP A 227 -2.14 -3.99 -20.48
N GLN A 228 -0.93 -4.43 -20.15
CA GLN A 228 -0.16 -3.88 -19.03
C GLN A 228 0.44 -2.50 -19.35
N ILE A 229 0.69 -2.19 -20.63
CA ILE A 229 1.26 -0.90 -21.06
C ILE A 229 0.21 0.19 -20.88
N GLY A 230 -1.02 -0.06 -21.31
CA GLY A 230 -2.16 0.82 -21.10
C GLY A 230 -2.41 1.11 -19.62
N ASP A 231 -2.19 0.13 -18.74
CA ASP A 231 -2.30 0.33 -17.29
C ASP A 231 -1.23 1.32 -16.76
N HIS A 232 0.00 1.15 -17.22
CA HIS A 232 1.10 2.04 -16.84
C HIS A 232 0.92 3.46 -17.38
N HIS A 233 0.46 3.58 -18.62
CA HIS A 233 0.16 4.88 -19.25
C HIS A 233 -0.91 5.63 -18.46
N LYS A 234 -2.03 5.00 -18.12
CA LYS A 234 -3.11 5.61 -17.31
C LYS A 234 -2.60 6.14 -15.97
N LEU A 235 -1.70 5.42 -15.30
CA LEU A 235 -1.08 5.89 -14.05
C LEU A 235 -0.22 7.14 -14.29
N ILE A 236 0.61 7.16 -15.32
CA ILE A 236 1.47 8.31 -15.65
C ILE A 236 0.63 9.54 -16.01
N GLU A 237 -0.39 9.40 -16.87
CA GLU A 237 -1.27 10.53 -17.22
C GLU A 237 -1.93 11.12 -15.97
N MET A 238 -2.38 10.26 -15.05
CA MET A 238 -2.95 10.73 -13.78
C MET A 238 -1.96 11.51 -12.91
N THR A 239 -0.66 11.18 -12.93
CA THR A 239 0.35 11.96 -12.21
C THR A 239 0.62 13.30 -12.92
N LEU A 240 0.68 13.31 -14.26
CA LEU A 240 0.88 14.52 -15.07
C LEU A 240 -0.29 15.52 -14.94
N ASP A 241 -1.52 15.02 -14.89
CA ASP A 241 -2.73 15.84 -14.72
C ASP A 241 -2.88 16.45 -13.32
N ALA A 242 -2.20 15.87 -12.32
CA ALA A 242 -2.29 16.33 -10.94
C ALA A 242 -1.49 17.62 -10.73
N LYS A 243 -2.12 18.63 -10.10
CA LYS A 243 -1.45 19.88 -9.69
C LYS A 243 -0.28 19.60 -8.76
N GLU A 244 -0.51 18.81 -7.72
CA GLU A 244 0.50 18.34 -6.77
C GLU A 244 0.19 16.89 -6.41
N THR A 245 1.22 16.09 -6.17
CA THR A 245 1.07 14.69 -5.77
C THR A 245 1.72 14.38 -4.44
N GLY A 246 1.09 13.46 -3.73
CA GLY A 246 1.60 12.89 -2.49
C GLY A 246 1.56 11.37 -2.59
N ILE A 247 2.64 10.71 -2.18
CA ILE A 247 2.70 9.25 -2.13
C ILE A 247 2.72 8.76 -0.67
N ILE A 248 1.85 7.80 -0.36
CA ILE A 248 1.86 7.06 0.90
C ILE A 248 2.15 5.60 0.56
N VAL A 249 3.23 5.04 1.09
CA VAL A 249 3.67 3.69 0.78
C VAL A 249 3.67 2.82 2.04
N LEU A 250 2.90 1.74 2.01
CA LEU A 250 2.77 0.73 3.06
C LEU A 250 3.50 -0.55 2.63
N GLY A 251 4.73 -0.73 3.09
CA GLY A 251 5.65 -1.75 2.60
C GLY A 251 6.61 -1.16 1.56
N SER A 252 6.99 -1.96 0.57
CA SER A 252 7.96 -1.55 -0.47
C SER A 252 7.83 -2.37 -1.75
N SER A 253 8.93 -2.64 -2.49
CA SER A 253 8.93 -3.41 -3.75
C SER A 253 8.19 -2.69 -4.89
N LEU A 254 7.51 -3.44 -5.77
CA LEU A 254 6.86 -2.93 -6.98
C LEU A 254 5.95 -1.73 -6.70
N VAL A 255 5.20 -1.74 -5.60
CA VAL A 255 4.25 -0.65 -5.30
C VAL A 255 4.95 0.66 -4.99
N LYS A 256 6.09 0.61 -4.27
CA LYS A 256 6.94 1.78 -4.04
C LYS A 256 7.50 2.26 -5.37
N HIS A 257 8.17 1.36 -6.10
CA HIS A 257 8.88 1.74 -7.31
C HIS A 257 7.93 2.30 -8.37
N THR A 258 6.78 1.68 -8.59
CA THR A 258 5.77 2.12 -9.58
C THR A 258 5.24 3.51 -9.26
N LEU A 259 4.92 3.81 -7.99
CA LEU A 259 4.48 5.14 -7.59
C LEU A 259 5.56 6.21 -7.78
N CYS A 260 6.78 5.91 -7.34
CA CYS A 260 7.92 6.80 -7.51
C CYS A 260 8.22 7.04 -9.00
N ASN A 261 8.22 5.99 -9.81
CA ASN A 261 8.51 6.09 -11.24
C ASN A 261 7.44 6.89 -11.99
N ALA A 262 6.15 6.69 -11.68
CA ALA A 262 5.08 7.48 -12.28
C ALA A 262 5.19 8.97 -11.92
N ASN A 263 5.67 9.30 -10.72
CA ASN A 263 5.89 10.69 -10.30
C ASN A 263 7.18 11.30 -10.88
N MET A 264 8.11 10.51 -11.39
CA MET A 264 9.31 11.03 -12.06
C MET A 264 8.98 11.84 -13.32
N TYR A 265 7.90 11.47 -14.02
CA TYR A 265 7.43 12.16 -15.24
C TYR A 265 6.93 13.59 -14.99
N ARG A 266 6.62 13.94 -13.73
CA ARG A 266 6.17 15.28 -13.31
C ARG A 266 7.20 16.01 -12.43
N GLU A 267 8.47 15.63 -12.54
CA GLU A 267 9.59 16.16 -11.73
C GLU A 267 9.47 15.85 -10.22
N GLY A 268 8.74 14.78 -9.90
CA GLY A 268 8.70 14.16 -8.58
C GLY A 268 7.45 14.47 -7.76
N ALA A 269 7.19 13.63 -6.76
CA ALA A 269 6.13 13.87 -5.78
C ALA A 269 6.52 14.99 -4.80
N LYS A 270 5.56 15.86 -4.46
CA LYS A 270 5.76 16.96 -3.50
C LYS A 270 5.84 16.48 -2.05
N TYR A 271 5.17 15.37 -1.79
CA TYR A 271 5.08 14.76 -0.47
C TYR A 271 5.30 13.25 -0.55
N ALA A 272 6.06 12.69 0.39
CA ALA A 272 6.24 11.24 0.47
C ALA A 272 6.26 10.73 1.93
N VAL A 273 5.42 9.73 2.21
CA VAL A 273 5.42 8.97 3.46
C VAL A 273 5.71 7.52 3.14
N TYR A 274 6.82 6.98 3.63
CA TYR A 274 7.13 5.56 3.56
C TYR A 274 6.97 4.93 4.94
N MET A 275 6.26 3.80 5.03
CA MET A 275 6.21 2.94 6.21
C MET A 275 6.65 1.54 5.81
N THR A 276 7.84 1.13 6.23
CA THR A 276 8.47 -0.11 5.77
C THR A 276 9.41 -0.66 6.83
N THR A 277 9.70 -1.96 6.77
CA THR A 277 10.75 -2.60 7.59
C THR A 277 12.09 -2.70 6.86
N ALA A 278 12.13 -2.41 5.56
CA ALA A 278 13.31 -2.55 4.71
C ALA A 278 14.43 -1.55 5.06
N GLN A 279 15.67 -1.99 4.88
CA GLN A 279 16.89 -1.27 5.29
C GLN A 279 17.80 -1.01 4.09
N GLU A 280 18.56 0.08 4.13
CA GLU A 280 19.36 0.54 2.98
C GLU A 280 20.61 -0.31 2.67
N PHE A 281 21.14 -1.06 3.65
CA PHE A 281 22.47 -1.66 3.55
C PHE A 281 22.62 -2.75 2.48
N ASP A 282 21.52 -3.31 1.99
CA ASP A 282 21.50 -4.32 0.94
C ASP A 282 21.42 -3.72 -0.49
N GLY A 283 21.34 -2.39 -0.60
CA GLY A 283 21.26 -1.68 -1.87
C GLY A 283 19.94 -1.88 -2.61
N SER A 284 18.90 -2.39 -1.94
CA SER A 284 17.59 -2.57 -2.55
C SER A 284 16.84 -1.25 -2.69
N ASP A 285 16.12 -1.06 -3.80
CA ASP A 285 15.11 0.01 -3.88
C ASP A 285 14.13 -0.11 -2.71
N SER A 286 13.86 -1.34 -2.25
CA SER A 286 12.93 -1.54 -1.15
C SER A 286 13.34 -0.83 0.15
N GLY A 287 14.63 -0.84 0.45
CA GLY A 287 15.23 -0.24 1.65
C GLY A 287 15.70 1.20 1.48
N ALA A 288 15.79 1.71 0.26
CA ALA A 288 16.28 3.05 -0.05
C ALA A 288 15.55 4.16 0.73
N GLU A 289 16.32 5.15 1.17
CA GLU A 289 15.79 6.36 1.81
C GLU A 289 15.08 7.28 0.79
N PRO A 290 14.12 8.12 1.21
CA PRO A 290 13.49 9.10 0.31
C PRO A 290 14.49 10.02 -0.40
N GLU A 291 15.64 10.27 0.20
CA GLU A 291 16.70 11.09 -0.39
C GLU A 291 17.30 10.45 -1.65
N GLU A 292 17.42 9.12 -1.70
CA GLU A 292 17.81 8.44 -2.93
C GLU A 292 16.79 8.68 -4.04
N ALA A 293 15.49 8.62 -3.74
CA ALA A 293 14.44 8.89 -4.72
C ALA A 293 14.47 10.34 -5.26
N LYS A 294 14.96 11.32 -4.48
CA LYS A 294 15.19 12.69 -4.98
C LYS A 294 16.29 12.75 -6.03
N SER A 295 17.37 11.97 -5.88
CA SER A 295 18.46 11.91 -6.87
C SER A 295 17.99 11.51 -8.27
N TRP A 296 16.88 10.75 -8.35
CA TRP A 296 16.26 10.31 -9.59
C TRP A 296 15.18 11.27 -10.11
N GLY A 297 14.81 12.29 -9.34
CA GLY A 297 13.63 13.12 -9.63
C GLY A 297 12.29 12.39 -9.42
N LYS A 298 12.28 11.23 -8.76
CA LYS A 298 11.05 10.50 -8.39
C LYS A 298 10.29 11.22 -7.25
N ILE A 299 11.05 11.92 -6.40
CA ILE A 299 10.57 12.86 -5.39
C ILE A 299 11.18 14.23 -5.74
N ALA A 300 10.40 15.30 -5.60
CA ALA A 300 10.89 16.65 -5.91
C ALA A 300 12.02 17.07 -4.94
N ALA A 301 12.95 17.90 -5.42
CA ALA A 301 14.11 18.33 -4.63
C ALA A 301 13.71 19.05 -3.32
N ASP A 302 12.64 19.85 -3.37
CA ASP A 302 12.10 20.60 -2.22
C ASP A 302 10.94 19.87 -1.50
N ALA A 303 10.75 18.58 -1.79
CA ALA A 303 9.68 17.78 -1.23
C ALA A 303 9.84 17.59 0.28
N ASN A 304 8.69 17.50 0.96
CA ASN A 304 8.65 17.10 2.35
C ASN A 304 8.48 15.58 2.42
N THR A 305 9.43 14.89 3.02
CA THR A 305 9.48 13.42 3.02
C THR A 305 9.71 12.86 4.41
N VAL A 306 9.16 11.67 4.68
CA VAL A 306 9.46 10.92 5.90
C VAL A 306 9.39 9.41 5.63
N LYS A 307 10.35 8.68 6.21
CA LYS A 307 10.35 7.22 6.28
C LYS A 307 10.22 6.80 7.75
N VAL A 308 9.20 5.99 8.04
CA VAL A 308 8.98 5.38 9.34
C VAL A 308 9.35 3.90 9.23
N VAL A 309 10.35 3.48 10.00
CA VAL A 309 10.82 2.11 10.02
C VAL A 309 10.05 1.31 11.06
N GLY A 310 9.21 0.38 10.61
CA GLY A 310 8.38 -0.46 11.47
C GLY A 310 7.28 -1.22 10.73
N ASP A 311 6.61 -2.12 11.43
CA ASP A 311 5.50 -2.89 10.87
C ASP A 311 4.26 -2.01 10.68
N THR A 312 3.77 -1.95 9.44
CA THR A 312 2.60 -1.14 9.04
C THR A 312 1.32 -1.54 9.77
N THR A 313 1.18 -2.77 10.27
CA THR A 313 0.02 -3.20 11.07
C THR A 313 -0.08 -2.47 12.41
N ILE A 314 1.05 -1.94 12.90
CA ILE A 314 1.11 -1.10 14.11
C ILE A 314 1.03 0.39 13.74
N LEU A 315 1.73 0.80 12.69
CA LEU A 315 1.88 2.21 12.32
C LEU A 315 0.64 2.80 11.65
N LEU A 316 -0.01 2.06 10.74
CA LEU A 316 -1.11 2.58 9.92
C LEU A 316 -2.34 2.98 10.75
N PRO A 317 -2.82 2.21 11.75
CA PRO A 317 -3.93 2.64 12.61
C PRO A 317 -3.67 4.00 13.28
N LEU A 318 -2.45 4.21 13.78
CA LEU A 318 -2.06 5.46 14.44
C LEU A 318 -1.99 6.63 13.45
N LEU A 319 -1.47 6.39 12.24
CA LEU A 319 -1.48 7.39 11.16
C LEU A 319 -2.92 7.80 10.82
N VAL A 320 -3.81 6.83 10.61
CA VAL A 320 -5.20 7.10 10.21
C VAL A 320 -5.95 7.84 11.30
N VAL A 321 -5.79 7.43 12.56
CA VAL A 321 -6.35 8.15 13.72
C VAL A 321 -5.83 9.58 13.79
N GLY A 322 -4.53 9.79 13.59
CA GLY A 322 -3.90 11.10 13.68
C GLY A 322 -4.25 12.04 12.52
N ALA A 323 -4.41 11.51 11.30
CA ALA A 323 -4.44 12.31 10.08
C ALA A 323 -5.73 12.22 9.26
N PHE A 324 -6.52 11.14 9.36
CA PHE A 324 -7.66 10.85 8.49
C PHE A 324 -9.01 10.72 9.20
N ALA A 325 -9.03 10.15 10.41
CA ALA A 325 -10.24 9.92 11.18
C ALA A 325 -10.95 11.25 11.47
N LYS A 326 -12.28 11.28 11.31
CA LYS A 326 -13.08 12.43 11.73
C LYS A 326 -13.00 12.53 13.26
N LYS A 327 -12.68 13.73 13.75
CA LYS A 327 -12.84 14.06 15.17
C LYS A 327 -14.32 14.17 15.52
#